data_AF-A0A0T6B702-F1
#
_entry.id   AF-A0A0T6B702-F1
#
_cell.length_a   1.000
_cell.length_b   1.000
_cell.length_c   1.000
_cell.angle_alpha   90.00
_cell.angle_beta   90.00
_cell.angle_gamma   90.00
#
_symmetry.space_group_name_H-M   'P 1'
#
loop_
_entity.id
_entity.type
_entity.pdbx_description
1 polymer ?
#
loop_
_entity_poly.entity_id
_entity_poly.type
_entity_poly.pdbx_seq_one_letter_code
_entity_poly.pdbx_strand_id
1 'polypeptide(L)'
;MWVDSLSNDNLDTWNLINPERTNNYAEIVPNPLIMLAWLCKKLEEITFMGYKYPEENLVAIARLRKTTLKKLEFAHADVIYSDSFSINAKKEISEIFGKPWSPIPSSQLHPVVLDPLAGDSDEYIAPYLLADIR
;
A
#
# COMPACT_ATOMS: atom_id res chain seq x y z
N MET A 1 -1.45 11.54 17.48
CA MET A 1 -0.11 10.90 17.54
C MET A 1 -0.27 9.39 17.40
N TRP A 2 0.03 8.84 16.22
CA TRP A 2 0.13 7.38 16.06
C TRP A 2 1.35 6.89 16.83
N VAL A 3 1.10 6.08 17.86
CA VAL A 3 2.09 5.75 18.91
C VAL A 3 3.17 4.78 18.39
N ASP A 4 2.94 4.14 17.25
CA ASP A 4 3.82 3.09 16.72
C ASP A 4 5.07 3.64 16.00
N SER A 5 5.15 4.95 15.71
CA SER A 5 6.28 5.55 14.99
C SER A 5 7.49 5.91 15.87
N LEU A 6 7.40 5.72 17.20
CA LEU A 6 8.41 6.22 18.16
C LEU A 6 9.19 5.12 18.89
N SER A 7 8.82 3.84 18.72
CA SER A 7 9.59 2.74 19.31
C SER A 7 10.82 2.43 18.46
N ASN A 8 11.98 2.89 18.91
CA ASN A 8 13.29 2.60 18.32
C ASN A 8 13.80 1.19 18.65
N ASP A 9 12.96 0.34 19.25
CA ASP A 9 13.31 -0.99 19.72
C ASP A 9 12.47 -2.06 19.00
N ASN A 10 13.20 -2.95 18.32
CA ASN A 10 12.79 -4.09 17.50
C ASN A 10 12.55 -3.78 16.01
N LEU A 11 13.50 -4.22 15.19
CA LEU A 11 13.42 -4.37 13.73
C LEU A 11 12.23 -5.23 13.22
N ASP A 12 11.36 -5.72 14.11
CA ASP A 12 10.31 -6.68 13.81
C ASP A 12 8.88 -6.11 13.80
N THR A 13 8.66 -4.86 14.23
CA THR A 13 7.33 -4.25 14.34
C THR A 13 6.75 -3.74 13.02
N TRP A 14 7.55 -3.68 11.94
CA TRP A 14 7.12 -3.21 10.62
C TRP A 14 6.72 -4.35 9.65
N ASN A 15 6.53 -5.56 10.17
CA ASN A 15 6.38 -6.80 9.40
C ASN A 15 4.95 -7.09 8.89
N LEU A 16 4.21 -6.08 8.44
CA LEU A 16 2.95 -6.33 7.71
C LEU A 16 3.22 -7.12 6.42
N ILE A 17 4.40 -6.94 5.82
CA ILE A 17 4.88 -7.60 4.61
C ILE A 17 6.37 -7.94 4.83
N ASN A 18 6.68 -9.07 5.46
CA ASN A 18 8.08 -9.49 5.65
C ASN A 18 8.48 -10.49 4.55
N PRO A 19 9.32 -10.11 3.57
CA PRO A 19 9.80 -11.03 2.55
C PRO A 19 10.88 -12.01 3.06
N GLU A 20 11.48 -11.78 4.23
CA GLU A 20 12.68 -12.49 4.72
C GLU A 20 12.40 -13.66 5.67
N ARG A 21 11.14 -14.03 5.93
CA ARG A 21 10.80 -15.23 6.74
C ARG A 21 11.00 -16.56 6.00
N THR A 22 12.00 -16.66 5.13
CA THR A 22 12.34 -17.85 4.35
C THR A 22 13.66 -18.47 4.80
N ASN A 23 13.83 -18.72 6.10
CA ASN A 23 14.88 -19.62 6.57
C ASN A 23 14.25 -20.78 7.34
N ASN A 24 14.14 -21.92 6.64
CA ASN A 24 13.82 -23.27 7.10
C ASN A 24 12.35 -23.52 7.51
N TYR A 25 11.55 -24.02 6.56
CA TYR A 25 10.21 -24.62 6.75
C TYR A 25 9.13 -23.75 7.42
N ALA A 26 9.30 -22.42 7.43
CA ALA A 26 8.29 -21.50 7.94
C ALA A 26 7.19 -21.26 6.89
N GLU A 27 5.94 -21.34 7.34
CA GLU A 27 4.71 -21.15 6.58
C GLU A 27 4.82 -19.98 5.58
N ILE A 28 4.43 -20.21 4.32
CA ILE A 28 4.23 -19.14 3.34
C ILE A 28 3.11 -18.26 3.89
N VAL A 29 3.44 -17.18 4.58
CA VAL A 29 2.45 -16.23 5.07
C VAL A 29 1.94 -15.47 3.85
N PRO A 30 0.68 -15.65 3.44
CA PRO A 30 0.13 -14.93 2.31
C PRO A 30 0.09 -13.42 2.58
N ASN A 31 0.43 -12.61 1.58
CA ASN A 31 0.42 -11.16 1.71
C ASN A 31 -0.99 -10.67 2.09
N PRO A 32 -1.16 -9.94 3.21
CA PRO A 32 -2.48 -9.60 3.73
C PRO A 32 -3.28 -8.69 2.80
N LEU A 33 -2.65 -7.77 2.07
CA LEU A 33 -3.34 -6.91 1.10
C LEU A 33 -3.79 -7.70 -0.14
N ILE A 34 -3.00 -8.68 -0.58
CA ILE A 34 -3.42 -9.61 -1.64
C ILE A 34 -4.60 -10.46 -1.15
N MET A 35 -4.54 -10.97 0.08
CA MET A 35 -5.65 -11.72 0.67
C MET A 35 -6.91 -10.89 0.77
N LEU A 36 -6.83 -9.64 1.25
CA LEU A 36 -7.94 -8.69 1.28
C LEU A 36 -8.51 -8.48 -0.13
N ALA A 37 -7.64 -8.22 -1.09
CA ALA A 37 -8.01 -8.11 -2.50
C ALA A 37 -8.55 -9.41 -3.09
N TRP A 38 -8.35 -10.59 -2.48
CA TRP A 38 -8.95 -11.85 -2.92
C TRP A 38 -10.27 -12.17 -2.20
N LEU A 39 -10.39 -11.87 -0.91
CA LEU A 39 -11.57 -12.17 -0.10
C LEU A 39 -12.68 -11.13 -0.30
N CYS A 40 -12.36 -9.84 -0.31
CA CYS A 40 -13.34 -8.75 -0.37
C CYS A 40 -13.83 -8.54 -1.81
N LYS A 41 -14.89 -9.23 -2.24
CA LYS A 41 -15.37 -9.21 -3.64
C LYS A 41 -15.91 -7.87 -4.12
N LYS A 42 -16.27 -6.98 -3.20
CA LYS A 42 -16.75 -5.61 -3.46
C LYS A 42 -15.72 -4.55 -3.09
N LEU A 43 -14.44 -4.90 -3.05
CA LEU A 43 -13.38 -3.95 -2.74
C LEU A 43 -13.31 -2.89 -3.83
N GLU A 44 -13.57 -1.63 -3.47
CA GLU A 44 -13.59 -0.50 -4.39
C GLU A 44 -12.35 0.39 -4.28
N GLU A 45 -11.79 0.52 -3.07
CA GLU A 45 -10.70 1.45 -2.82
C GLU A 45 -9.64 0.83 -1.89
N ILE A 46 -8.37 1.01 -2.24
CA ILE A 46 -7.23 0.79 -1.35
C ILE A 46 -6.40 2.06 -1.35
N THR A 47 -6.11 2.60 -0.16
CA THR A 47 -5.08 3.62 0.07
C THR A 47 -4.15 3.06 1.13
N PHE A 48 -2.86 2.92 0.82
CA PHE A 48 -1.87 2.31 1.70
C PHE A 48 -0.57 3.11 1.67
N MET A 49 -0.16 3.63 2.82
CA MET A 49 0.93 4.59 2.96
C MET A 49 1.80 4.22 4.17
N GLY A 50 3.09 4.58 4.12
CA GLY A 50 4.02 4.42 5.25
C GLY A 50 4.67 3.03 5.34
N TYR A 51 4.43 2.15 4.35
CA TYR A 51 4.98 0.79 4.32
C TYR A 51 5.48 0.45 2.93
N LYS A 52 6.66 -0.15 2.85
CA LYS A 52 7.24 -0.59 1.58
C LYS A 52 6.43 -1.74 0.98
N TYR A 53 6.14 -1.65 -0.31
CA TYR A 53 5.29 -2.61 -1.02
C TYR A 53 5.85 -2.94 -2.41
N PRO A 54 6.09 -4.23 -2.74
CA PRO A 54 6.56 -4.63 -4.06
C PRO A 54 5.55 -4.35 -5.18
N GLU A 55 6.04 -3.88 -6.33
CA GLU A 55 5.20 -3.48 -7.45
C GLU A 55 4.40 -4.65 -8.07
N GLU A 56 4.94 -5.86 -8.02
CA GLU A 56 4.29 -7.08 -8.47
C GLU A 56 3.01 -7.36 -7.68
N ASN A 57 2.99 -7.01 -6.40
CA ASN A 57 1.85 -7.19 -5.54
C ASN A 57 0.76 -6.13 -5.83
N LEU A 58 1.15 -4.91 -6.23
CA LEU A 58 0.20 -3.88 -6.69
C LEU A 58 -0.53 -4.36 -7.94
N VAL A 59 0.21 -4.92 -8.89
CA VAL A 59 -0.35 -5.54 -10.10
C VAL A 59 -1.28 -6.69 -9.74
N ALA A 60 -0.89 -7.56 -8.80
CA ALA A 60 -1.72 -8.67 -8.36
C ALA A 60 -3.07 -8.19 -7.77
N ILE A 61 -3.05 -7.17 -6.92
CA ILE A 61 -4.26 -6.54 -6.37
C ILE A 61 -5.15 -6.01 -7.51
N ALA A 62 -4.57 -5.26 -8.45
CA ALA A 62 -5.30 -4.69 -9.57
C ALA A 62 -5.94 -5.79 -10.44
N ARG A 63 -5.24 -6.89 -10.71
CA ARG A 63 -5.78 -8.05 -11.45
C ARG A 63 -6.93 -8.72 -10.72
N LEU A 64 -6.78 -8.97 -9.41
CA LEU A 64 -7.80 -9.63 -8.59
C LEU A 64 -9.10 -8.84 -8.51
N ARG A 65 -9.04 -7.51 -8.67
CA ARG A 65 -10.19 -6.60 -8.54
C ARG A 65 -10.40 -5.66 -9.70
N LYS A 66 -10.02 -6.08 -10.91
CA LYS A 66 -10.17 -5.29 -12.14
C LYS A 66 -11.56 -4.65 -12.31
N THR A 67 -12.63 -5.34 -11.93
CA THR A 67 -14.00 -4.88 -12.17
C THR A 67 -14.58 -4.01 -11.06
N THR A 68 -14.05 -4.08 -9.83
CA THR A 68 -14.62 -3.38 -8.68
C THR A 68 -13.69 -2.31 -8.12
N LEU A 69 -12.38 -2.48 -8.23
CA LEU A 69 -11.38 -1.55 -7.70
C LEU A 69 -11.34 -0.30 -8.57
N LYS A 70 -11.81 0.81 -8.00
CA LYS A 70 -11.85 2.15 -8.62
C LYS A 70 -10.62 2.97 -8.28
N LYS A 71 -10.01 2.68 -7.12
CA LYS A 71 -8.92 3.46 -6.51
C LYS A 71 -7.86 2.53 -5.90
N LEU A 72 -6.60 2.77 -6.26
CA LEU A 72 -5.43 2.09 -5.73
C LEU A 72 -4.33 3.14 -5.50
N GLU A 73 -4.11 3.55 -4.26
CA GLU A 73 -3.20 4.63 -3.91
C GLU A 73 -2.07 4.15 -3.02
N PHE A 74 -0.84 4.38 -3.49
CA PHE A 74 0.40 4.12 -2.80
C PHE A 74 1.32 5.31 -3.01
N ALA A 75 2.10 5.67 -2.00
CA ALA A 75 3.16 6.66 -2.14
C ALA A 75 4.25 6.11 -3.06
N HIS A 76 4.75 6.94 -3.98
CA HIS A 76 5.83 6.55 -4.87
C HIS A 76 7.08 6.11 -4.10
N ALA A 77 7.39 6.81 -3.00
CA ALA A 77 8.50 6.46 -2.12
C ALA A 77 8.34 5.07 -1.47
N ASP A 78 7.12 4.53 -1.41
CA ASP A 78 6.81 3.27 -0.75
C ASP A 78 6.70 2.09 -1.72
N VAL A 79 6.76 2.32 -3.02
CA VAL A 79 6.78 1.24 -4.00
C VAL A 79 8.20 0.71 -4.17
N ILE A 80 8.40 -0.58 -3.92
CA ILE A 80 9.64 -1.29 -4.27
C ILE A 80 9.50 -1.75 -5.71
N TYR A 81 10.23 -1.09 -6.61
CA TYR A 81 10.31 -1.49 -8.01
C TYR A 81 11.28 -2.66 -8.16
N SER A 82 10.89 -3.64 -8.97
CA SER A 82 11.72 -4.78 -9.30
C SER A 82 12.59 -4.41 -10.49
N ASP A 83 13.87 -4.79 -10.44
CA ASP A 83 14.79 -4.64 -11.57
C ASP A 83 14.44 -5.56 -12.75
N SER A 84 13.50 -6.49 -12.57
CA SER A 84 12.99 -7.33 -13.66
C SER A 84 12.23 -6.51 -14.69
N PHE A 85 12.69 -6.56 -15.94
CA PHE A 85 12.00 -5.95 -17.09
C PHE A 85 10.59 -6.50 -17.36
N SER A 86 10.17 -7.57 -16.68
CA SER A 86 8.89 -8.24 -16.92
C SER A 86 7.68 -7.51 -16.35
N ILE A 87 7.86 -6.66 -15.34
CA ILE A 87 6.76 -5.98 -14.65
C ILE A 87 6.95 -4.48 -14.79
N ASN A 88 5.87 -3.81 -15.19
CA ASN A 88 5.79 -2.36 -15.17
C ASN A 88 4.43 -2.02 -14.57
N ALA A 89 4.38 -1.87 -13.24
CA ALA A 89 3.12 -1.67 -12.53
C ALA A 89 2.35 -0.46 -13.06
N LYS A 90 3.06 0.62 -13.42
CA LYS A 90 2.45 1.82 -13.99
C LYS A 90 1.63 1.50 -15.25
N LYS A 91 2.28 0.84 -16.22
CA LYS A 91 1.65 0.49 -17.50
C LYS A 91 0.51 -0.49 -17.27
N GLU A 92 0.76 -1.58 -16.56
CA GLU A 92 -0.20 -2.67 -16.44
C GLU A 92 -1.44 -2.25 -15.64
N ILE A 93 -1.27 -1.56 -14.52
CA ILE A 93 -2.41 -1.10 -13.71
C ILE A 93 -3.23 -0.08 -14.52
N SER A 94 -2.58 0.78 -15.31
CA SER A 94 -3.29 1.70 -16.21
C SER A 94 -4.15 0.95 -17.24
N GLU A 95 -3.64 -0.14 -17.82
CA GLU A 95 -4.38 -0.99 -18.75
C GLU A 95 -5.54 -1.72 -18.07
N ILE A 96 -5.35 -2.20 -16.83
CA ILE A 96 -6.39 -2.86 -16.05
C ILE A 96 -7.54 -1.88 -15.73
N PHE A 97 -7.21 -0.66 -15.31
CA PHE A 97 -8.19 0.35 -14.94
C PHE A 97 -8.81 1.08 -16.13
N GLY A 98 -8.19 1.00 -17.32
CA GLY A 98 -8.62 1.75 -18.50
C GLY A 98 -8.39 3.27 -18.37
N LYS A 99 -7.59 3.71 -17.40
CA LYS A 99 -7.22 5.11 -17.15
C LYS A 99 -5.76 5.18 -16.67
N PRO A 100 -5.06 6.31 -16.89
CA PRO A 100 -3.71 6.47 -16.37
C PRO A 100 -3.66 6.26 -14.86
N TRP A 101 -2.74 5.41 -14.43
CA TRP A 101 -2.44 5.17 -13.03
C TRP A 101 -0.96 5.43 -12.77
N SER A 102 -0.66 6.01 -11.61
CA SER A 102 0.69 6.14 -11.07
C SER A 102 0.64 6.27 -9.56
N PRO A 103 1.69 5.82 -8.84
CA PRO A 103 1.83 6.12 -7.42
C PRO A 103 1.88 7.64 -7.16
N ILE A 104 1.50 8.03 -5.95
CA ILE A 104 1.42 9.44 -5.55
C ILE A 104 2.84 9.96 -5.31
N PRO A 105 3.29 11.03 -6.00
CA PRO A 105 4.60 11.62 -5.76
C PRO A 105 4.66 12.27 -4.37
N SER A 106 5.85 12.28 -3.77
CA SER A 106 6.03 12.83 -2.41
C SER A 106 5.60 14.29 -2.26
N SER A 107 5.65 15.08 -3.33
CA SER A 107 5.18 16.47 -3.34
C SER A 107 3.67 16.63 -3.18
N GLN A 108 2.90 15.56 -3.37
CA GLN A 108 1.45 15.53 -3.20
C GLN A 108 1.02 14.81 -1.93
N LEU A 109 1.96 14.26 -1.16
CA LEU A 109 1.66 13.60 0.11
C LEU A 109 1.58 14.64 1.22
N HIS A 110 0.71 14.39 2.20
CA HIS A 110 0.62 15.20 3.40
C HIS A 110 1.95 15.13 4.18
N PRO A 111 2.45 16.22 4.79
CA PRO A 111 3.71 16.21 5.52
C PRO A 111 3.83 15.08 6.55
N VAL A 112 2.74 14.78 7.26
CA VAL A 112 2.69 13.72 8.28
C VAL A 112 2.95 12.31 7.73
N VAL A 113 2.71 12.08 6.43
CA VAL A 113 2.97 10.79 5.77
C VAL A 113 4.48 10.63 5.50
N LEU A 114 5.19 11.74 5.30
CA LEU A 114 6.63 11.76 5.04
C LEU A 114 7.44 11.79 6.33
N ASP A 115 6.99 12.58 7.30
CA ASP A 115 7.61 12.73 8.62
C ASP A 115 6.50 12.87 9.68
N PRO A 116 6.38 11.92 10.62
CA PRO A 116 5.32 11.94 11.64
C PRO A 116 5.40 13.15 12.58
N LEU A 117 6.52 13.88 12.59
CA LEU A 117 6.71 15.11 13.37
C LEU A 117 6.44 16.38 12.57
N ALA A 118 6.23 16.30 11.26
CA ALA A 118 6.10 17.45 10.37
C ALA A 118 4.66 17.96 10.19
N GLY A 119 3.69 17.44 10.94
CA GLY A 119 2.29 17.90 10.87
C GLY A 119 1.36 17.19 11.84
N ASP A 120 0.10 17.60 11.85
CA ASP A 120 -0.94 16.92 12.62
C ASP A 120 -1.51 15.73 11.81
N SER A 121 -1.52 14.55 12.42
CA SER A 121 -2.10 13.34 11.81
C SER A 121 -3.60 13.47 11.62
N ASP A 122 -4.27 14.24 12.48
CA ASP A 122 -5.71 14.33 12.49
C ASP A 122 -6.22 15.11 11.27
N GLU A 123 -5.47 16.12 10.80
CA GLU A 123 -5.76 16.84 9.56
C GLU A 123 -5.79 15.91 8.34
N TYR A 124 -4.92 14.89 8.32
CA TYR A 124 -4.88 13.92 7.23
C TYR A 124 -5.93 12.83 7.39
N ILE A 125 -6.12 12.28 8.59
CA ILE A 125 -6.93 11.06 8.81
C ILE A 125 -8.41 11.38 9.03
N ALA A 126 -8.75 12.49 9.70
CA ALA A 126 -10.12 12.82 10.05
C ALA A 126 -11.07 12.87 8.83
N PRO A 127 -10.70 13.42 7.67
CA PRO A 127 -11.57 13.41 6.49
C PRO A 127 -11.99 12.00 6.04
N TYR A 128 -11.09 11.01 6.14
CA TYR A 128 -11.38 9.62 5.78
C TYR A 128 -12.33 8.99 6.81
N LEU A 129 -12.06 9.16 8.11
CA LEU A 129 -12.93 8.63 9.17
C LEU A 129 -14.34 9.20 9.12
N LEU A 130 -14.47 10.49 8.83
CA LEU A 130 -15.76 11.16 8.71
C LEU A 130 -16.55 10.74 7.47
N ALA A 131 -15.88 10.27 6.42
CA ALA A 131 -16.53 9.75 5.22
C ALA A 131 -17.24 8.42 5.49
N ASP A 132 -16.69 7.58 6.38
CA ASP A 132 -17.24 6.25 6.72
C ASP A 132 -18.44 6.29 7.68
N ILE A 133 -18.69 7.43 8.35
CA ILE A 133 -19.82 7.60 9.29
C ILE A 133 -21.16 7.87 8.57
N ARG A 134 -21.13 8.17 7.27
CA ARG A 134 -22.32 8.50 6.47
C ARG A 134 -22.95 7.28 5.80
#